data_AF-A0A812N7W0-F1
#
_entry.id   AF-A0A812N7W0-F1
#
_cell.length_a   1.000
_cell.length_b   1.000
_cell.length_c   1.000
_cell.angle_alpha   90.00
_cell.angle_beta   90.00
_cell.angle_gamma   90.00
#
_symmetry.space_group_name_H-M   'P 1'
#
loop_
_entity.id
_entity.type
_entity.pdbx_description
1 polymer ?
#
loop_
_entity_poly.entity_id
_entity_poly.type
_entity_poly.pdbx_seq_one_letter_code
_entity_poly.pdbx_strand_id
1 'polypeptide(L)'
;MTLLHIVGLLLGRQLSRAEEYALNPVDGKTYPHHPVMLQVPLRSYPLEPGVLTELNGLKVPAHFDCENLCNASQWNPKNEGPMGCPFGSFRYYLSLPSRWHACHEHEAFLRSKFTHVQPQLPVIDEEYFEQVAVYQSVLRARGSFHVMELGARWGTWGLRGIALLRQLNPMPYRLALVESLRVHCAGAHMVLKLNAMEATLKCTMADADLFLDMMAGLQHLDLLHIDIQGAEVQLLSDPRVQAVLTKKVYRIILGTHSEEIYTSAKKLFDDWITVFTLPQGFWQCIKDVGLVPAALETNTQRVPLPLPVENVWSLLQQRGCFHRTKQGMVANIDGSIILDNPRFVNASKAFYMEDMVLRTDGLLVK
;
A
#
# COMPACT_ATOMS: atom_id res chain seq x y z
N MET A 1 40.13 28.83 -12.28
CA MET A 1 39.42 27.85 -11.41
C MET A 1 37.99 28.33 -11.09
N THR A 2 37.24 28.87 -12.06
CA THR A 2 36.02 29.63 -11.74
C THR A 2 34.95 29.58 -12.84
N LEU A 3 34.84 28.45 -13.54
CA LEU A 3 33.73 28.18 -14.46
C LEU A 3 33.08 26.80 -14.22
N LEU A 4 33.81 25.83 -13.65
CA LEU A 4 33.27 24.51 -13.32
C LEU A 4 32.33 24.48 -12.11
N HIS A 5 32.35 25.49 -11.22
CA HIS A 5 31.42 25.55 -10.09
C HIS A 5 30.02 26.07 -10.47
N ILE A 6 29.88 26.80 -11.58
CA ILE A 6 28.60 27.39 -11.99
C ILE A 6 27.76 26.39 -12.80
N VAL A 7 28.40 25.49 -13.56
CA VAL A 7 27.68 24.41 -14.27
C VAL A 7 27.14 23.35 -13.31
N GLY A 8 27.81 23.10 -12.18
CA GLY A 8 27.31 22.22 -11.11
C GLY A 8 26.08 22.76 -10.36
N LEU A 9 25.86 24.08 -10.38
CA LEU A 9 24.71 24.75 -9.76
C LEU A 9 23.54 24.97 -10.75
N LEU A 10 23.81 25.04 -12.06
CA LEU A 10 22.78 25.17 -13.12
C LEU A 10 22.27 23.85 -13.68
N LEU A 11 22.97 22.72 -13.44
CA LEU A 11 22.37 21.37 -13.46
C LEU A 11 21.58 21.09 -12.16
N GLY A 12 21.25 22.15 -11.42
CA GLY A 12 20.34 22.13 -10.29
C GLY A 12 19.00 21.57 -10.73
N ARG A 13 18.80 20.29 -10.42
CA ARG A 13 17.52 19.60 -10.23
C ARG A 13 16.34 20.46 -10.71
N GLN A 14 16.05 20.44 -12.01
CA GLN A 14 14.67 20.63 -12.44
C GLN A 14 13.92 19.41 -11.91
N LEU A 15 13.52 19.48 -10.64
CA LEU A 15 12.44 18.66 -10.14
C LEU A 15 11.25 19.10 -10.98
N SER A 16 10.83 18.24 -11.91
CA SER A 16 9.54 18.40 -12.57
C SER A 16 8.53 18.62 -11.44
N ARG A 17 7.85 19.77 -11.46
CA ARG A 17 6.80 20.05 -10.48
C ARG A 17 5.79 18.90 -10.61
N ALA A 18 5.55 18.19 -9.52
CA ALA A 18 4.58 17.11 -9.52
C ALA A 18 3.22 17.69 -9.98
N GLU A 19 2.51 16.94 -10.82
CA GLU A 19 1.18 17.34 -11.23
C GLU A 19 0.28 17.44 -10.00
N GLU A 20 -0.45 18.54 -9.87
CA GLU A 20 -1.28 18.79 -8.69
C GLU A 20 -2.57 17.96 -8.70
N TYR A 21 -2.87 17.28 -9.80
CA TYR A 21 -4.09 16.52 -10.03
C TYR A 21 -3.79 15.10 -10.49
N ALA A 22 -4.57 14.14 -10.01
CA ALA A 22 -4.59 12.76 -10.49
C ALA A 22 -5.83 12.51 -11.36
N LEU A 23 -5.65 11.69 -12.39
CA LEU A 23 -6.76 11.03 -13.08
C LEU A 23 -7.43 10.05 -12.12
N ASN A 24 -8.76 10.07 -12.08
CA ASN A 24 -9.57 9.02 -11.48
C ASN A 24 -10.12 8.13 -12.61
N PRO A 25 -9.63 6.88 -12.76
CA PRO A 25 -10.04 6.04 -13.88
C PRO A 25 -11.50 5.59 -13.80
N VAL A 26 -12.15 5.73 -12.63
CA VAL A 26 -13.56 5.37 -12.47
C VAL A 26 -14.43 6.30 -13.32
N ASP A 27 -14.30 7.62 -13.22
CA ASP A 27 -15.12 8.58 -13.99
C ASP A 27 -14.38 9.41 -15.03
N GLY A 28 -13.09 9.17 -15.22
CA GLY A 28 -12.27 9.86 -16.20
C GLY A 28 -12.04 11.33 -15.88
N LYS A 29 -12.35 11.79 -14.66
CA LYS A 29 -12.09 13.17 -14.23
C LYS A 29 -10.76 13.28 -13.52
N THR A 30 -10.25 14.51 -13.42
CA THR A 30 -9.09 14.82 -12.61
C THR A 30 -9.49 15.39 -11.26
N TYR A 31 -8.75 15.02 -10.23
CA TYR A 31 -8.96 15.44 -8.85
C TYR A 31 -7.66 15.90 -8.24
N PRO A 32 -7.66 16.89 -7.33
CA PRO A 32 -6.44 17.32 -6.69
C PRO A 32 -5.83 16.17 -5.90
N HIS A 33 -4.52 16.01 -6.00
CA HIS A 33 -3.79 15.06 -5.18
C HIS A 33 -3.93 15.38 -3.70
N HIS A 34 -3.82 14.33 -2.88
CA HIS A 34 -3.66 14.55 -1.46
C HIS A 34 -2.31 15.24 -1.20
N PRO A 35 -2.22 16.27 -0.35
CA PRO A 35 -1.00 17.09 -0.19
C PRO A 35 0.28 16.32 0.16
N VAL A 36 0.13 15.12 0.72
CA VAL A 36 1.23 14.20 1.05
C VAL A 36 1.87 13.61 -0.20
N MET A 37 1.09 13.30 -1.23
CA MET A 37 1.61 12.81 -2.50
C MET A 37 2.49 13.87 -3.17
N LEU A 38 2.14 15.15 -3.01
CA LEU A 38 2.93 16.27 -3.51
C LEU A 38 4.30 16.43 -2.82
N GLN A 39 4.55 15.70 -1.72
CA GLN A 39 5.84 15.72 -1.04
C GLN A 39 6.82 14.70 -1.62
N VAL A 40 6.39 13.80 -2.51
CA VAL A 40 7.25 12.73 -3.01
C VAL A 40 8.20 13.30 -4.07
N PRO A 41 9.54 13.19 -3.90
CA PRO A 41 10.46 13.76 -4.85
C PRO A 41 10.60 12.83 -6.06
N LEU A 42 9.86 13.14 -7.12
CA LEU A 42 9.90 12.43 -8.39
C LEU A 42 11.27 12.59 -9.07
N ARG A 43 11.93 11.46 -9.35
CA ARG A 43 13.23 11.41 -10.03
C ARG A 43 13.15 10.45 -11.19
N SER A 44 13.67 10.85 -12.34
CA SER A 44 13.80 9.94 -13.47
C SER A 44 14.73 8.78 -13.09
N TYR A 45 14.45 7.60 -13.62
CA TYR A 45 15.24 6.39 -13.38
C TYR A 45 15.46 5.62 -14.68
N PRO A 46 16.54 4.84 -14.79
CA PRO A 46 16.75 3.97 -15.94
C PRO A 46 15.66 2.88 -15.99
N LEU A 47 15.09 2.66 -17.16
CA LEU A 47 14.12 1.59 -17.37
C LEU A 47 14.83 0.23 -17.33
N GLU A 48 14.41 -0.65 -16.42
CA GLU A 48 14.96 -1.99 -16.25
C GLU A 48 13.86 -3.04 -16.54
N PRO A 49 13.98 -3.89 -17.59
CA PRO A 49 12.89 -4.80 -17.98
C PRO A 49 12.34 -5.68 -16.85
N GLY A 50 13.21 -6.21 -15.99
CA GLY A 50 12.82 -7.08 -14.88
C GLY A 50 12.53 -6.37 -13.56
N VAL A 51 12.63 -5.04 -13.50
CA VAL A 51 12.50 -4.27 -12.26
C VAL A 51 11.55 -3.10 -12.48
N LEU A 52 10.40 -3.16 -11.80
CA LEU A 52 9.49 -2.03 -11.67
C LEU A 52 10.07 -1.09 -10.60
N THR A 53 10.28 0.18 -10.95
CA THR A 53 10.71 1.20 -9.98
C THR A 53 9.52 2.07 -9.65
N GLU A 54 9.05 2.01 -8.41
CA GLU A 54 7.94 2.84 -7.95
C GLU A 54 8.34 4.33 -7.88
N LEU A 55 7.34 5.21 -7.80
CA LEU A 55 7.52 6.67 -7.81
C LEU A 55 8.43 7.20 -6.68
N ASN A 56 8.53 6.47 -5.56
CA ASN A 56 9.43 6.76 -4.43
C ASN A 56 10.81 6.06 -4.57
N GLY A 57 11.16 5.58 -5.76
CA GLY A 57 12.42 4.92 -6.08
C GLY A 57 12.56 3.48 -5.55
N LEU A 58 11.52 2.90 -4.94
CA LEU A 58 11.53 1.50 -4.51
C LEU A 58 11.59 0.59 -5.74
N LYS A 59 12.59 -0.29 -5.79
CA LYS A 59 12.74 -1.27 -6.86
C LYS A 59 12.07 -2.58 -6.48
N VAL A 60 11.19 -3.09 -7.34
CA VAL A 60 10.45 -4.35 -7.13
C VAL A 60 10.65 -5.22 -8.37
N PRO A 61 10.95 -6.53 -8.22
CA PRO A 61 10.93 -7.44 -9.36
C PRO A 61 9.58 -7.39 -10.07
N ALA A 62 9.58 -7.04 -11.36
CA ALA A 62 8.36 -6.69 -12.09
C ALA A 62 7.34 -7.86 -12.11
N HIS A 63 7.81 -9.11 -12.12
CA HIS A 63 6.96 -10.30 -12.13
C HIS A 63 6.17 -10.52 -10.82
N PHE A 64 6.43 -9.76 -9.74
CA PHE A 64 5.58 -9.82 -8.55
C PHE A 64 4.24 -9.14 -8.75
N ASP A 65 4.14 -8.17 -9.66
CA ASP A 65 2.90 -7.43 -9.90
C ASP A 65 2.42 -7.51 -11.35
N CYS A 66 3.31 -7.77 -12.31
CA CYS A 66 3.00 -7.66 -13.73
C CYS A 66 2.86 -9.05 -14.38
N GLU A 67 1.62 -9.54 -14.54
CA GLU A 67 1.32 -10.89 -15.05
C GLU A 67 1.92 -11.16 -16.44
N ASN A 68 1.91 -10.17 -17.36
CA ASN A 68 2.44 -10.35 -18.71
C ASN A 68 3.98 -10.46 -18.74
N LEU A 69 4.65 -10.04 -17.68
CA LEU A 69 6.11 -10.18 -17.53
C LEU A 69 6.49 -11.47 -16.81
N CYS A 70 5.51 -12.32 -16.47
CA CYS A 70 5.74 -13.66 -15.98
C CYS A 70 6.07 -14.61 -17.13
N ASN A 71 7.14 -14.32 -17.87
CA ASN A 71 7.73 -15.30 -18.78
C ASN A 71 8.46 -16.33 -17.91
N ALA A 72 7.94 -17.56 -17.88
CA ALA A 72 8.38 -18.66 -17.01
C ALA A 72 9.89 -18.98 -17.08
N SER A 73 10.62 -18.46 -18.07
CA SER A 73 12.05 -18.73 -18.27
C SER A 73 13.01 -18.01 -17.31
N GLN A 74 12.52 -17.15 -16.41
CA GLN A 74 13.36 -16.48 -15.39
C GLN A 74 13.06 -16.91 -13.95
N TRP A 75 12.07 -17.79 -13.74
CA TRP A 75 11.73 -18.30 -12.40
C TRP A 75 11.82 -19.81 -12.35
N ASN A 76 12.87 -20.31 -11.70
CA ASN A 76 13.09 -21.73 -11.46
C ASN A 76 13.51 -21.91 -9.98
N PRO A 77 12.68 -22.45 -9.08
CA PRO A 77 13.17 -22.80 -7.73
C PRO A 77 13.91 -24.16 -7.70
N LYS A 78 14.21 -24.75 -8.87
CA LYS A 78 14.50 -26.14 -9.30
C LYS A 78 13.25 -26.97 -9.74
N ASN A 79 12.59 -26.49 -10.81
CA ASN A 79 11.60 -27.06 -11.74
C ASN A 79 10.21 -27.37 -11.16
N GLU A 80 9.23 -26.47 -11.22
CA GLU A 80 8.42 -26.05 -12.40
C GLU A 80 7.45 -27.13 -12.91
N GLY A 81 6.18 -27.00 -12.49
CA GLY A 81 5.02 -27.41 -13.25
C GLY A 81 4.28 -26.17 -13.77
N PRO A 82 3.43 -26.27 -14.80
CA PRO A 82 2.68 -25.14 -15.34
C PRO A 82 1.56 -24.76 -14.37
N MET A 83 1.90 -24.00 -13.34
CA MET A 83 0.97 -23.08 -12.72
C MET A 83 1.51 -21.67 -12.96
N GLY A 84 0.74 -20.90 -13.73
CA GLY A 84 1.04 -19.54 -14.15
C GLY A 84 1.40 -18.65 -12.98
N CYS A 85 2.20 -17.63 -13.28
CA CYS A 85 2.72 -16.58 -12.39
C CYS A 85 2.30 -16.71 -10.90
N PRO A 86 3.17 -17.20 -10.00
CA PRO A 86 2.77 -17.46 -8.61
C PRO A 86 2.31 -16.21 -7.83
N PHE A 87 2.59 -15.02 -8.37
CA PHE A 87 2.22 -13.71 -7.84
C PHE A 87 1.15 -12.97 -8.67
N GLY A 88 0.88 -13.43 -9.90
CA GLY A 88 -0.02 -12.77 -10.86
C GLY A 88 -1.46 -13.30 -10.87
N SER A 89 -1.85 -14.13 -9.90
CA SER A 89 -3.21 -14.71 -9.85
C SER A 89 -4.30 -13.74 -9.36
N PHE A 90 -3.93 -12.53 -8.94
CA PHE A 90 -4.86 -11.52 -8.43
C PHE A 90 -5.53 -10.75 -9.58
N ARG A 91 -6.36 -11.44 -10.35
CA ARG A 91 -7.04 -10.85 -11.53
C ARG A 91 -8.10 -9.80 -11.19
N TYR A 92 -8.43 -9.59 -9.91
CA TYR A 92 -9.37 -8.54 -9.53
C TYR A 92 -8.87 -7.14 -9.90
N TYR A 93 -7.56 -6.97 -10.02
CA TYR A 93 -6.93 -5.75 -10.53
C TYR A 93 -7.29 -5.43 -11.99
N LEU A 94 -7.81 -6.40 -12.76
CA LEU A 94 -8.44 -6.13 -14.06
C LEU A 94 -9.84 -5.51 -13.91
N SER A 95 -10.43 -5.65 -12.73
CA SER A 95 -11.81 -5.26 -12.43
C SER A 95 -11.88 -3.92 -11.70
N LEU A 96 -10.78 -3.47 -11.09
CA LEU A 96 -10.65 -2.16 -10.44
C LEU A 96 -9.31 -1.51 -10.78
N PRO A 97 -9.28 -0.17 -10.95
CA PRO A 97 -8.02 0.56 -10.94
C PRO A 97 -7.26 0.26 -9.66
N SER A 98 -5.98 -0.08 -9.81
CA SER A 98 -5.10 -0.50 -8.71
C SER A 98 -3.64 -0.30 -9.11
N ARG A 99 -2.72 -0.73 -8.24
CA ARG A 99 -1.27 -0.79 -8.50
C ARG A 99 -0.87 -1.48 -9.81
N TRP A 100 -1.74 -2.28 -10.42
CA TRP A 100 -1.52 -2.83 -11.77
C TRP A 100 -1.36 -1.76 -12.84
N HIS A 101 -1.84 -0.54 -12.60
CA HIS A 101 -1.56 0.61 -13.46
C HIS A 101 -0.06 0.78 -13.68
N ALA A 102 0.76 0.67 -12.62
CA ALA A 102 2.21 0.75 -12.73
C ALA A 102 2.81 -0.35 -13.62
N CYS A 103 2.19 -1.53 -13.66
CA CYS A 103 2.58 -2.61 -14.57
C CYS A 103 2.27 -2.29 -16.02
N HIS A 104 1.08 -1.76 -16.30
CA HIS A 104 0.72 -1.32 -17.65
C HIS A 104 1.61 -0.18 -18.14
N GLU A 105 1.93 0.77 -17.26
CA GLU A 105 2.89 1.83 -17.57
C GLU A 105 4.27 1.25 -17.87
N HIS A 106 4.80 0.38 -17.00
CA HIS A 106 6.11 -0.25 -17.20
C HIS A 106 6.18 -1.02 -18.53
N GLU A 107 5.16 -1.80 -18.86
CA GLU A 107 5.05 -2.49 -20.15
C GLU A 107 5.01 -1.52 -21.34
N ALA A 108 4.26 -0.42 -21.23
CA ALA A 108 4.19 0.60 -22.27
C ALA A 108 5.57 1.26 -22.50
N PHE A 109 6.30 1.57 -21.42
CA PHE A 109 7.67 2.09 -21.48
C PHE A 109 8.64 1.10 -22.14
N LEU A 110 8.52 -0.19 -21.84
CA LEU A 110 9.36 -1.21 -22.48
C LEU A 110 9.08 -1.29 -23.99
N ARG A 111 7.81 -1.23 -24.39
CA ARG A 111 7.42 -1.27 -25.81
C ARG A 111 7.82 -0.02 -26.58
N SER A 112 7.85 1.15 -25.92
CA SER A 112 8.28 2.41 -26.54
C SER A 112 9.79 2.49 -26.76
N LYS A 113 10.57 1.58 -26.17
CA LYS A 113 12.05 1.57 -26.19
C LYS A 113 12.67 2.80 -25.52
N PHE A 114 11.95 3.45 -24.62
CA PHE A 114 12.54 4.49 -23.78
C PHE A 114 13.59 3.89 -22.84
N THR A 115 14.65 4.64 -22.58
CA THR A 115 15.75 4.21 -21.70
C THR A 115 15.57 4.71 -20.28
N HIS A 116 14.71 5.71 -20.08
CA HIS A 116 14.44 6.33 -18.79
C HIS A 116 12.94 6.55 -18.65
N VAL A 117 12.47 6.48 -17.42
CA VAL A 117 11.10 6.81 -17.03
C VAL A 117 11.14 8.05 -16.17
N GLN A 118 10.26 9.00 -16.44
CA GLN A 118 9.91 10.06 -15.52
C GLN A 118 8.64 9.62 -14.77
N PRO A 119 8.71 9.25 -13.49
CA PRO A 119 7.52 8.81 -12.77
C PRO A 119 6.52 9.97 -12.63
N GLN A 120 5.25 9.61 -12.62
CA GLN A 120 4.15 10.49 -12.26
C GLN A 120 3.64 10.13 -10.84
N LEU A 121 2.86 11.03 -10.25
CA LEU A 121 2.10 10.69 -9.05
C LEU A 121 0.98 9.69 -9.42
N PRO A 122 0.50 8.88 -8.47
CA PRO A 122 -0.37 7.74 -8.79
C PRO A 122 -1.76 8.21 -9.20
N VAL A 123 -2.43 7.46 -10.07
CA VAL A 123 -3.88 7.66 -10.30
C VAL A 123 -4.68 7.39 -9.01
N ILE A 124 -5.92 7.88 -8.97
CA ILE A 124 -6.82 7.58 -7.84
C ILE A 124 -7.37 6.17 -8.02
N ASP A 125 -6.70 5.21 -7.40
CA ASP A 125 -7.00 3.79 -7.45
C ASP A 125 -7.47 3.24 -6.09
N GLU A 126 -7.66 1.93 -6.00
CA GLU A 126 -8.11 1.29 -4.76
C GLU A 126 -7.13 1.39 -3.57
N GLU A 127 -5.84 1.48 -3.89
CA GLU A 127 -4.72 1.48 -2.95
C GLU A 127 -4.30 2.92 -2.56
N TYR A 128 -4.85 3.92 -3.24
CA TYR A 128 -4.43 5.31 -3.13
C TYR A 128 -4.42 5.82 -1.69
N PHE A 129 -5.49 5.57 -0.93
CA PHE A 129 -5.58 6.05 0.45
C PHE A 129 -4.68 5.30 1.44
N GLU A 130 -4.36 4.03 1.15
CA GLU A 130 -3.40 3.27 1.94
C GLU A 130 -1.99 3.81 1.69
N GLN A 131 -1.65 4.13 0.43
CA GLN A 131 -0.39 4.79 0.11
C GLN A 131 -0.31 6.19 0.73
N VAL A 132 -1.39 6.96 0.71
CA VAL A 132 -1.47 8.26 1.42
C VAL A 132 -1.20 8.06 2.91
N ALA A 133 -1.83 7.06 3.53
CA ALA A 133 -1.67 6.79 4.96
C ALA A 133 -0.24 6.39 5.33
N VAL A 134 0.41 5.56 4.52
CA VAL A 134 1.82 5.18 4.67
C VAL A 134 2.70 6.42 4.63
N TYR A 135 2.54 7.26 3.61
CA TYR A 135 3.35 8.46 3.44
C TYR A 135 3.07 9.51 4.53
N GLN A 136 1.82 9.63 4.99
CA GLN A 136 1.48 10.44 6.16
C GLN A 136 2.25 9.97 7.40
N SER A 137 2.32 8.65 7.66
CA SER A 137 3.09 8.12 8.79
C SER A 137 4.57 8.46 8.68
N VAL A 138 5.17 8.36 7.49
CA VAL A 138 6.57 8.75 7.25
C VAL A 138 6.80 10.24 7.56
N LEU A 139 5.94 11.13 7.05
CA LEU A 139 6.07 12.58 7.25
C LEU A 139 5.85 13.00 8.71
N ARG A 140 5.09 12.21 9.47
CA ARG A 140 4.81 12.45 10.89
C ARG A 140 5.90 11.89 11.81
N ALA A 141 6.64 10.87 11.39
CA ALA A 141 7.69 10.23 12.19
C ALA A 141 8.73 11.24 12.70
N ARG A 142 9.23 11.04 13.92
CA ARG A 142 10.22 11.91 14.58
C ARG A 142 11.28 11.05 15.27
N GLY A 143 12.55 11.34 15.00
CA GLY A 143 13.70 10.64 15.60
C GLY A 143 13.93 9.24 15.04
N SER A 144 12.88 8.43 14.88
CA SER A 144 12.90 7.13 14.23
C SER A 144 11.57 6.84 13.53
N PHE A 145 11.57 5.87 12.60
CA PHE A 145 10.36 5.35 11.98
C PHE A 145 10.24 3.83 12.20
N HIS A 146 9.17 3.39 12.84
CA HIS A 146 8.91 1.99 13.13
C HIS A 146 7.63 1.54 12.44
N VAL A 147 7.76 0.53 11.58
CA VAL A 147 6.65 0.02 10.77
C VAL A 147 6.60 -1.50 10.82
N MET A 148 5.39 -2.04 10.89
CA MET A 148 5.11 -3.47 10.89
C MET A 148 4.01 -3.77 9.89
N GLU A 149 4.19 -4.82 9.10
CA GLU A 149 3.24 -5.29 8.10
C GLU A 149 2.93 -6.77 8.35
N LEU A 150 1.68 -7.07 8.66
CA LEU A 150 1.16 -8.42 8.85
C LEU A 150 0.44 -8.84 7.58
N GLY A 151 0.92 -9.91 6.95
CA GLY A 151 0.54 -10.30 5.58
C GLY A 151 1.21 -9.42 4.54
N ALA A 152 2.54 -9.38 4.60
CA ALA A 152 3.35 -8.41 3.88
C ALA A 152 3.38 -8.61 2.36
N ARG A 153 3.03 -9.79 1.85
CA ARG A 153 3.34 -10.21 0.48
C ARG A 153 4.85 -10.03 0.21
N TRP A 154 5.24 -9.05 -0.61
CA TRP A 154 6.64 -8.70 -0.86
C TRP A 154 7.15 -7.54 0.02
N GLY A 155 6.36 -7.05 0.96
CA GLY A 155 6.63 -5.92 1.86
C GLY A 155 6.08 -4.59 1.34
N THR A 156 4.89 -4.60 0.73
CA THR A 156 4.36 -3.50 -0.08
C THR A 156 4.41 -2.18 0.67
N TRP A 157 3.79 -2.14 1.84
CA TRP A 157 3.50 -0.88 2.52
C TRP A 157 4.68 -0.42 3.39
N GLY A 158 5.31 -1.36 4.10
CA GLY A 158 6.49 -1.10 4.90
C GLY A 158 7.65 -0.58 4.04
N LEU A 159 7.95 -1.25 2.91
CA LEU A 159 9.08 -0.87 2.05
C LEU A 159 8.80 0.42 1.28
N ARG A 160 7.55 0.70 0.87
CA ARG A 160 7.14 2.01 0.34
C ARG A 160 7.41 3.13 1.34
N GLY A 161 7.08 2.90 2.61
CA GLY A 161 7.37 3.85 3.69
C GLY A 161 8.87 4.10 3.85
N ILE A 162 9.69 3.06 3.92
CA ILE A 162 11.15 3.19 4.05
C ILE A 162 11.79 3.85 2.83
N ALA A 163 11.31 3.55 1.62
CA ALA A 163 11.79 4.17 0.39
C ALA A 163 11.55 5.68 0.40
N LEU A 164 10.33 6.12 0.74
CA LEU A 164 10.02 7.55 0.88
C LEU A 164 10.86 8.19 1.99
N LEU A 165 10.99 7.51 3.13
CA LEU A 165 11.78 8.00 4.27
C LEU A 165 13.23 8.31 3.85
N ARG A 166 13.89 7.40 3.14
CA ARG A 166 15.26 7.57 2.65
C ARG A 166 15.42 8.76 1.70
N GLN A 167 14.38 9.09 0.95
CA GLN A 167 14.43 10.22 0.01
C GLN A 167 14.24 11.58 0.69
N LEU A 168 13.46 11.63 1.78
CA LEU A 168 13.09 12.87 2.46
C LEU A 168 13.97 13.16 3.68
N ASN A 169 14.07 12.20 4.59
CA ASN A 169 14.76 12.31 5.86
C ASN A 169 15.18 10.91 6.32
N PRO A 170 16.44 10.48 6.06
CA PRO A 170 16.90 9.11 6.32
C PRO A 170 17.16 8.88 7.82
N MET A 171 16.13 9.05 8.66
CA MET A 171 16.20 8.77 10.08
C MET A 171 16.28 7.24 10.32
N PRO A 172 16.79 6.80 11.49
CA PRO A 172 16.79 5.39 11.85
C PRO A 172 15.41 4.76 11.74
N TYR A 173 15.34 3.53 11.24
CA TYR A 173 14.07 2.82 11.14
C TYR A 173 14.15 1.39 11.66
N ARG A 174 12.99 0.82 11.97
CA ARG A 174 12.82 -0.63 12.17
C ARG A 174 11.64 -1.09 11.34
N LEU A 175 11.87 -2.12 10.53
CA LEU A 175 10.85 -2.72 9.66
C LEU A 175 10.64 -4.17 10.10
N ALA A 176 9.38 -4.50 10.36
CA ALA A 176 8.91 -5.84 10.68
C ALA A 176 7.94 -6.32 9.58
N LEU A 177 8.22 -7.48 8.99
CA LEU A 177 7.39 -8.09 7.95
C LEU A 177 7.00 -9.49 8.38
N VAL A 178 5.71 -9.83 8.33
CA VAL A 178 5.19 -11.17 8.58
C VAL A 178 4.44 -11.65 7.35
N GLU A 179 4.78 -12.82 6.84
CA GLU A 179 4.18 -13.38 5.63
C GLU A 179 4.13 -14.91 5.69
N SER A 180 2.95 -15.50 5.53
CA SER A 180 2.76 -16.94 5.70
C SER A 180 3.13 -17.74 4.44
N LEU A 181 2.96 -17.14 3.25
CA LEU A 181 3.22 -17.81 1.99
C LEU A 181 4.70 -17.72 1.64
N ARG A 182 5.35 -18.89 1.54
CA ARG A 182 6.78 -19.01 1.23
C ARG A 182 7.21 -18.22 -0.02
N VAL A 183 6.37 -18.21 -1.05
CA VAL A 183 6.64 -17.51 -2.31
C VAL A 183 6.65 -15.99 -2.13
N HIS A 184 5.71 -15.45 -1.34
CA HIS A 184 5.67 -14.04 -0.97
C HIS A 184 6.84 -13.66 -0.08
N CYS A 185 7.17 -14.50 0.92
CA CYS A 185 8.33 -14.28 1.78
C CYS A 185 9.65 -14.22 0.99
N ALA A 186 9.81 -15.10 -0.01
CA ALA A 186 10.94 -15.03 -0.94
C ALA A 186 10.96 -13.71 -1.73
N GLY A 187 9.78 -13.20 -2.12
CA GLY A 187 9.64 -11.89 -2.74
C GLY A 187 10.08 -10.75 -1.84
N ALA A 188 9.68 -10.76 -0.57
CA ALA A 188 10.13 -9.77 0.41
C ALA A 188 11.66 -9.78 0.57
N HIS A 189 12.29 -10.95 0.63
CA HIS A 189 13.75 -11.07 0.62
C HIS A 189 14.40 -10.45 -0.62
N MET A 190 13.81 -10.65 -1.80
CA MET A 190 14.35 -10.08 -3.05
C MET A 190 14.25 -8.56 -3.06
N VAL A 191 13.10 -7.98 -2.65
CA VAL A 191 12.92 -6.53 -2.61
C VAL A 191 13.85 -5.89 -1.57
N LEU A 192 13.98 -6.48 -0.38
CA LEU A 192 14.94 -6.03 0.64
C LEU A 192 16.37 -5.97 0.07
N LYS A 193 16.81 -7.06 -0.58
CA LYS A 193 18.14 -7.14 -1.18
C LYS A 193 18.34 -6.12 -2.30
N LEU A 194 17.36 -5.99 -3.20
CA LEU A 194 17.42 -5.08 -4.36
C LEU A 194 17.54 -3.61 -3.95
N ASN A 195 16.99 -3.25 -2.78
CA ASN A 195 17.00 -1.89 -2.26
C ASN A 195 18.01 -1.64 -1.14
N ALA A 196 18.87 -2.62 -0.82
CA ALA A 196 19.77 -2.58 0.33
C ALA A 196 19.02 -2.14 1.62
N MET A 197 17.88 -2.77 1.88
CA MET A 197 17.04 -2.54 3.05
C MET A 197 17.12 -3.73 4.00
N GLU A 198 17.10 -3.44 5.29
CA GLU A 198 17.04 -4.45 6.35
C GLU A 198 15.64 -4.48 6.98
N ALA A 199 15.21 -5.68 7.39
CA ALA A 199 13.97 -5.91 8.11
C ALA A 199 14.07 -7.17 8.97
N THR A 200 13.24 -7.25 10.01
CA THR A 200 12.89 -8.51 10.65
C THR A 200 11.78 -9.17 9.85
N LEU A 201 12.11 -10.19 9.07
CA LEU A 201 11.15 -10.94 8.25
C LEU A 201 10.83 -12.30 8.89
N LYS A 202 9.55 -12.58 9.10
CA LYS A 202 9.03 -13.83 9.66
C LYS A 202 8.15 -14.52 8.63
N CYS A 203 8.62 -15.64 8.09
CA CYS A 203 7.86 -16.42 7.11
C CYS A 203 6.87 -17.39 7.81
N THR A 204 5.83 -16.86 8.46
CA THR A 204 4.83 -17.63 9.22
C THR A 204 3.50 -16.89 9.24
N MET A 205 2.42 -17.56 9.66
CA MET A 205 1.15 -16.88 9.96
C MET A 205 1.34 -15.86 11.07
N ALA A 206 0.68 -14.71 10.93
CA ALA A 206 0.59 -13.75 12.01
C ALA A 206 -0.40 -14.23 13.05
N ASP A 207 0.01 -14.22 14.31
CA ASP A 207 -0.85 -14.48 15.46
C ASP A 207 -0.52 -13.51 16.60
N ALA A 208 -1.29 -13.62 17.70
CA ALA A 208 -1.12 -12.75 18.85
C ALA A 208 0.27 -12.89 19.49
N ASP A 209 0.80 -14.10 19.63
CA ASP A 209 2.06 -14.32 20.33
C ASP A 209 3.25 -13.78 19.52
N LEU A 210 3.24 -13.97 18.20
CA LEU A 210 4.24 -13.39 17.31
C LEU A 210 4.16 -11.86 17.30
N PHE A 211 2.97 -11.28 17.21
CA PHE A 211 2.80 -9.83 17.29
C PHE A 211 3.38 -9.26 18.59
N LEU A 212 3.06 -9.90 19.72
CA LEU A 212 3.53 -9.49 21.04
C LEU A 212 5.06 -9.60 21.17
N ASP A 213 5.66 -10.67 20.65
CA ASP A 213 7.12 -10.86 20.61
C ASP A 213 7.80 -9.73 19.82
N MET A 214 7.31 -9.45 18.61
CA MET A 214 7.86 -8.39 17.75
C MET A 214 7.68 -6.99 18.37
N MET A 215 6.63 -6.77 19.15
CA MET A 215 6.35 -5.50 19.83
C MET A 215 7.06 -5.36 21.19
N ALA A 216 7.63 -6.43 21.75
CA ALA A 216 8.21 -6.42 23.09
C ALA A 216 9.34 -5.39 23.23
N GLY A 217 10.23 -5.33 22.23
CA GLY A 217 11.39 -4.43 22.20
C GLY A 217 11.16 -3.04 21.58
N LEU A 218 9.92 -2.73 21.19
CA LEU A 218 9.57 -1.43 20.60
C LEU A 218 8.95 -0.51 21.64
N GLN A 219 9.36 0.77 21.64
CA GLN A 219 8.75 1.79 22.48
C GLN A 219 7.43 2.31 21.87
N HIS A 220 7.41 2.45 20.54
CA HIS A 220 6.27 2.83 19.73
C HIS A 220 6.34 2.14 18.37
N LEU A 221 5.23 2.19 17.64
CA LEU A 221 5.11 1.78 16.25
C LEU A 221 4.30 2.85 15.51
N ASP A 222 4.93 3.53 14.54
CA ASP A 222 4.31 4.61 13.78
C ASP A 222 3.21 4.11 12.86
N LEU A 223 3.39 2.91 12.31
CA LEU A 223 2.46 2.30 11.37
C LEU A 223 2.37 0.79 11.56
N LEU A 224 1.15 0.30 11.77
CA LEU A 224 0.80 -1.11 11.65
C LEU A 224 -0.10 -1.28 10.42
N HIS A 225 0.33 -2.09 9.47
CA HIS A 225 -0.51 -2.55 8.37
C HIS A 225 -0.92 -4.00 8.62
N ILE A 226 -2.21 -4.31 8.45
CA ILE A 226 -2.77 -5.64 8.68
C ILE A 226 -3.61 -6.04 7.48
N ASP A 227 -3.18 -7.11 6.81
CA ASP A 227 -3.86 -7.75 5.69
C ASP A 227 -3.57 -9.24 5.77
N ILE A 228 -4.30 -9.96 6.63
CA ILE A 228 -4.01 -11.37 6.95
C ILE A 228 -5.16 -12.29 6.53
N GLN A 229 -5.89 -11.88 5.49
CA GLN A 229 -6.81 -12.69 4.71
C GLN A 229 -7.81 -13.47 5.60
N GLY A 230 -8.45 -12.77 6.54
CA GLY A 230 -9.51 -13.31 7.39
C GLY A 230 -9.12 -13.56 8.85
N ALA A 231 -7.84 -13.52 9.19
CA ALA A 231 -7.36 -13.71 10.57
C ALA A 231 -7.38 -12.42 11.42
N GLU A 232 -7.85 -11.30 10.86
CA GLU A 232 -7.80 -9.97 11.48
C GLU A 232 -8.54 -9.93 12.81
N VAL A 233 -9.80 -10.40 12.84
CA VAL A 233 -10.63 -10.34 14.05
C VAL A 233 -10.06 -11.18 15.17
N GLN A 234 -9.50 -12.36 14.87
CA GLN A 234 -8.89 -13.22 15.88
C GLN A 234 -7.69 -12.55 16.53
N LEU A 235 -6.81 -11.95 15.73
CA LEU A 235 -5.65 -11.20 16.22
C LEU A 235 -6.09 -9.98 17.05
N LEU A 236 -6.99 -9.17 16.48
CA LEU A 236 -7.40 -7.89 17.05
C LEU A 236 -8.29 -8.03 18.28
N SER A 237 -8.96 -9.18 18.47
CA SER A 237 -9.80 -9.42 19.65
C SER A 237 -8.99 -9.91 20.87
N ASP A 238 -7.71 -10.26 20.71
CA ASP A 238 -6.87 -10.67 21.84
C ASP A 238 -6.62 -9.46 22.79
N PRO A 239 -7.01 -9.53 24.06
CA PRO A 239 -6.86 -8.41 25.00
C PRO A 239 -5.40 -7.95 25.19
N ARG A 240 -4.43 -8.86 25.06
CA ARG A 240 -2.99 -8.55 25.16
C ARG A 240 -2.54 -7.72 23.97
N VAL A 241 -3.02 -8.07 22.77
CA VAL A 241 -2.77 -7.31 21.53
C VAL A 241 -3.39 -5.92 21.66
N GLN A 242 -4.67 -5.82 22.05
CA GLN A 242 -5.35 -4.54 22.27
C GLN A 242 -4.59 -3.63 23.24
N ALA A 243 -4.13 -4.16 24.38
CA ALA A 243 -3.34 -3.39 25.34
C ALA A 243 -2.04 -2.81 24.72
N VAL A 244 -1.38 -3.57 23.84
CA VAL A 244 -0.19 -3.09 23.11
C VAL A 244 -0.55 -2.07 22.04
N LEU A 245 -1.63 -2.30 21.28
CA LEU A 245 -2.12 -1.37 20.25
C LEU A 245 -2.39 0.01 20.85
N THR A 246 -3.23 0.07 21.90
CA THR A 246 -3.57 1.31 22.60
C THR A 246 -2.33 2.01 23.17
N LYS A 247 -1.35 1.24 23.67
CA LYS A 247 -0.18 1.79 24.35
C LYS A 247 0.97 2.20 23.41
N LYS A 248 1.12 1.59 22.23
CA LYS A 248 2.34 1.73 21.41
C LYS A 248 2.08 2.07 19.95
N VAL A 249 0.91 1.78 19.40
CA VAL A 249 0.66 1.92 17.95
C VAL A 249 -0.02 3.24 17.65
N TYR A 250 0.54 4.00 16.70
CA TYR A 250 0.05 5.34 16.36
C TYR A 250 -1.05 5.29 15.32
N ARG A 251 -0.85 4.47 14.28
CA ARG A 251 -1.78 4.30 13.16
C ARG A 251 -1.92 2.83 12.78
N ILE A 252 -3.14 2.45 12.41
CA ILE A 252 -3.47 1.16 11.80
C ILE A 252 -4.04 1.40 10.40
N ILE A 253 -3.57 0.64 9.43
CA ILE A 253 -4.23 0.39 8.14
C ILE A 253 -4.68 -1.07 8.17
N LEU A 254 -5.97 -1.31 7.97
CA LEU A 254 -6.59 -2.63 8.09
C LEU A 254 -7.34 -3.00 6.82
N GLY A 255 -6.83 -3.99 6.10
CA GLY A 255 -7.57 -4.74 5.07
C GLY A 255 -8.65 -5.58 5.75
N THR A 256 -9.90 -5.46 5.30
CA THR A 256 -11.03 -6.06 6.04
C THR A 256 -11.55 -7.35 5.44
N HIS A 257 -11.45 -7.58 4.14
CA HIS A 257 -11.80 -8.81 3.41
C HIS A 257 -13.26 -9.31 3.53
N SER A 258 -14.05 -8.79 4.47
CA SER A 258 -15.47 -9.12 4.64
C SER A 258 -16.22 -8.06 5.46
N GLU A 259 -17.56 -8.08 5.36
CA GLU A 259 -18.43 -7.24 6.18
C GLU A 259 -18.35 -7.58 7.68
N GLU A 260 -18.14 -8.85 8.01
CA GLU A 260 -18.01 -9.31 9.40
C GLU A 260 -16.76 -8.71 10.06
N ILE A 261 -15.62 -8.78 9.38
CA ILE A 261 -14.35 -8.23 9.87
C ILE A 261 -14.44 -6.71 9.93
N TYR A 262 -14.99 -6.06 8.91
CA TYR A 262 -15.21 -4.61 8.92
C TYR A 262 -16.06 -4.16 10.11
N THR A 263 -17.19 -4.82 10.36
CA THR A 263 -18.09 -4.50 11.47
C THR A 263 -17.43 -4.74 12.83
N SER A 264 -16.71 -5.86 12.95
CA SER A 264 -15.97 -6.21 14.18
C SER A 264 -14.85 -5.22 14.47
N ALA A 265 -14.07 -4.84 13.46
CA ALA A 265 -13.00 -3.85 13.60
C ALA A 265 -13.53 -2.48 14.03
N LYS A 266 -14.64 -2.01 13.43
CA LYS A 266 -15.28 -0.75 13.84
C LYS A 266 -15.75 -0.76 15.29
N LYS A 267 -16.19 -1.91 15.79
CA LYS A 267 -16.59 -2.07 17.18
C LYS A 267 -15.38 -2.13 18.12
N LEU A 268 -14.31 -2.81 17.72
CA LEU A 268 -13.09 -2.93 18.53
C LEU A 268 -12.35 -1.60 18.68
N PHE A 269 -12.51 -0.69 17.72
CA PHE A 269 -11.83 0.60 17.66
C PHE A 269 -12.82 1.78 17.62
N ASP A 270 -13.95 1.66 18.32
CA ASP A 270 -14.99 2.70 18.35
C ASP A 270 -14.52 3.99 19.03
N ASP A 271 -13.51 3.90 19.90
CA ASP A 271 -12.84 5.01 20.55
C ASP A 271 -11.66 5.59 19.75
N TRP A 272 -11.23 4.93 18.66
CA TRP A 272 -10.14 5.44 17.81
C TRP A 272 -10.63 6.47 16.79
N ILE A 273 -9.71 7.33 16.33
CA ILE A 273 -10.01 8.32 15.31
C ILE A 273 -10.07 7.62 13.96
N THR A 274 -11.26 7.53 13.36
CA THR A 274 -11.40 7.03 11.99
C THR A 274 -10.90 8.07 10.99
N VAL A 275 -9.77 7.78 10.35
CA VAL A 275 -9.13 8.62 9.33
C VAL A 275 -9.75 8.35 7.95
N PHE A 276 -10.09 7.09 7.70
CA PHE A 276 -10.75 6.62 6.48
C PHE A 276 -11.60 5.39 6.78
N THR A 277 -12.74 5.31 6.13
CA THR A 277 -13.57 4.11 6.08
C THR A 277 -14.40 4.12 4.81
N LEU A 278 -14.69 2.93 4.32
CA LEU A 278 -15.69 2.75 3.27
C LEU A 278 -17.12 3.03 3.80
N PRO A 279 -18.06 3.41 2.90
CA PRO A 279 -19.45 3.69 3.28
C PRO A 279 -20.18 2.42 3.75
N GLN A 280 -21.23 2.61 4.54
CA GLN A 280 -22.11 1.51 4.93
C GLN A 280 -22.73 0.83 3.70
N GLY A 281 -22.84 -0.50 3.71
CA GLY A 281 -23.38 -1.28 2.59
C GLY A 281 -22.40 -1.45 1.43
N PHE A 282 -21.16 -0.96 1.54
CA PHE A 282 -20.13 -1.13 0.52
C PHE A 282 -19.91 -2.61 0.18
N TRP A 283 -19.75 -3.48 1.18
CA TRP A 283 -19.55 -4.91 0.98
C TRP A 283 -20.70 -5.58 0.22
N GLN A 284 -21.94 -5.28 0.59
CA GLN A 284 -23.10 -5.76 -0.15
C GLN A 284 -23.09 -5.26 -1.60
N CYS A 285 -22.72 -3.99 -1.82
CA CYS A 285 -22.60 -3.42 -3.17
C CYS A 285 -21.56 -4.15 -4.02
N ILE A 286 -20.36 -4.41 -3.49
CA ILE A 286 -19.29 -5.14 -4.20
C ILE A 286 -19.71 -6.59 -4.49
N LYS A 287 -20.44 -7.25 -3.58
CA LYS A 287 -21.04 -8.58 -3.82
C LYS A 287 -22.07 -8.52 -4.95
N ASP A 288 -22.97 -7.54 -4.94
CA ASP A 288 -24.04 -7.39 -5.93
C ASP A 288 -23.51 -7.16 -7.35
N VAL A 289 -22.33 -6.55 -7.49
CA VAL A 289 -21.67 -6.36 -8.80
C VAL A 289 -20.76 -7.53 -9.21
N GLY A 290 -20.71 -8.60 -8.41
CA GLY A 290 -19.98 -9.83 -8.72
C GLY A 290 -18.46 -9.72 -8.55
N LEU A 291 -17.98 -8.74 -7.77
CA LEU A 291 -16.55 -8.54 -7.55
C LEU A 291 -15.99 -9.39 -6.40
N VAL A 292 -16.81 -9.73 -5.41
CA VAL A 292 -16.40 -10.71 -4.38
C VAL A 292 -16.74 -12.11 -4.91
N PRO A 293 -15.77 -12.94 -5.34
CA PRO A 293 -16.05 -14.33 -5.61
C PRO A 293 -16.45 -15.01 -4.30
N ALA A 294 -17.40 -15.95 -4.38
CA ALA A 294 -17.72 -16.86 -3.27
C ALA A 294 -16.47 -17.58 -2.71
N ALA A 295 -15.36 -17.62 -3.48
CA ALA A 295 -14.07 -18.19 -3.08
C ALA A 295 -13.25 -17.32 -2.09
N LEU A 296 -13.44 -16.00 -2.03
CA LEU A 296 -12.82 -15.17 -0.98
C LEU A 296 -13.43 -15.47 0.41
N GLU A 297 -14.63 -16.03 0.45
CA GLU A 297 -15.28 -16.45 1.70
C GLU A 297 -14.70 -17.78 2.25
N THR A 298 -13.97 -18.55 1.43
CA THR A 298 -13.37 -19.83 1.84
C THR A 298 -11.85 -19.77 1.67
N ASN A 299 -11.16 -19.56 2.80
CA ASN A 299 -9.72 -19.29 2.98
C ASN A 299 -8.72 -20.37 2.46
N THR A 300 -9.06 -21.17 1.44
CA THR A 300 -8.28 -22.37 1.06
C THR A 300 -8.12 -22.64 -0.44
N GLN A 301 -8.84 -21.97 -1.35
CA GLN A 301 -8.68 -22.22 -2.78
C GLN A 301 -8.52 -20.93 -3.59
N ARG A 302 -7.35 -20.81 -4.23
CA ARG A 302 -7.07 -19.83 -5.30
C ARG A 302 -7.94 -20.18 -6.51
N VAL A 303 -9.23 -19.83 -6.46
CA VAL A 303 -10.07 -19.87 -7.66
C VAL A 303 -9.65 -18.65 -8.49
N PRO A 304 -9.17 -18.83 -9.74
CA PRO A 304 -8.98 -17.70 -10.63
C PRO A 304 -10.30 -16.94 -10.68
N LEU A 305 -10.26 -15.67 -10.32
CA LEU A 305 -11.42 -14.81 -10.56
C LEU A 305 -11.82 -14.96 -12.01
N PRO A 306 -13.11 -15.18 -12.31
CA PRO A 306 -13.56 -15.14 -13.69
C PRO A 306 -13.10 -13.82 -14.31
N LEU A 307 -12.74 -13.83 -15.60
CA LEU A 307 -12.44 -12.59 -16.30
C LEU A 307 -13.59 -11.61 -16.01
N PRO A 308 -13.29 -10.36 -15.64
CA PRO A 308 -14.33 -9.41 -15.30
C PRO A 308 -15.40 -9.42 -16.38
N VAL A 309 -16.65 -9.49 -15.95
CA VAL A 309 -17.80 -9.30 -16.83
C VAL A 309 -17.56 -8.00 -17.60
N GLU A 310 -17.82 -7.96 -18.91
CA GLU A 310 -17.67 -6.71 -19.67
C GLU A 310 -18.37 -5.56 -18.92
N ASN A 311 -17.64 -4.47 -18.65
CA ASN A 311 -18.11 -3.24 -17.98
C ASN A 311 -18.30 -3.24 -16.45
N VAL A 312 -17.52 -4.00 -15.67
CA VAL A 312 -17.54 -3.89 -14.18
C VAL A 312 -17.49 -2.44 -13.67
N TRP A 313 -16.68 -1.56 -14.29
CA TRP A 313 -16.58 -0.16 -13.89
C TRP A 313 -17.88 0.61 -14.04
N SER A 314 -18.56 0.43 -15.18
CA SER A 314 -19.87 1.05 -15.40
C SER A 314 -20.90 0.53 -14.41
N LEU A 315 -20.84 -0.76 -14.07
CA LEU A 315 -21.74 -1.36 -13.09
C LEU A 315 -21.51 -0.79 -11.68
N LEU A 316 -20.25 -0.70 -11.24
CA LEU A 316 -19.90 -0.04 -9.98
C LEU A 316 -20.41 1.40 -9.94
N GLN A 317 -20.30 2.14 -11.05
CA GLN A 317 -20.75 3.54 -11.13
C GLN A 317 -22.26 3.64 -11.03
N GLN A 318 -22.98 2.81 -11.78
CA GLN A 318 -24.44 2.74 -11.77
C GLN A 318 -24.99 2.37 -10.40
N ARG A 319 -24.32 1.47 -9.68
CA ARG A 319 -24.69 1.02 -8.34
C ARG A 319 -24.18 1.93 -7.22
N GLY A 320 -23.25 2.84 -7.53
CA GLY A 320 -22.63 3.71 -6.54
C GLY A 320 -21.73 2.99 -5.56
N CYS A 321 -21.09 1.87 -5.96
CA CYS A 321 -20.20 1.07 -5.12
C CYS A 321 -18.81 1.71 -4.95
N PHE A 322 -18.78 2.97 -4.56
CA PHE A 322 -17.56 3.76 -4.37
C PHE A 322 -17.70 4.65 -3.15
N HIS A 323 -16.58 4.94 -2.51
CA HIS A 323 -16.47 6.06 -1.61
C HIS A 323 -16.15 7.34 -2.39
N ARG A 324 -17.00 8.36 -2.26
CA ARG A 324 -16.77 9.68 -2.86
C ARG A 324 -15.99 10.55 -1.90
N THR A 325 -14.81 10.99 -2.32
CA THR A 325 -13.93 11.89 -1.56
C THR A 325 -13.62 13.15 -2.37
N LYS A 326 -12.91 14.10 -1.77
CA LYS A 326 -12.40 15.28 -2.50
C LYS A 326 -11.32 14.92 -3.52
N GLN A 327 -10.65 13.79 -3.34
CA GLN A 327 -9.63 13.24 -4.24
C GLN A 327 -10.26 12.33 -5.31
N GLY A 328 -11.57 12.10 -5.30
CA GLY A 328 -12.28 11.32 -6.30
C GLY A 328 -12.99 10.09 -5.72
N MET A 329 -13.45 9.23 -6.63
CA MET A 329 -14.12 7.97 -6.28
C MET A 329 -13.11 6.85 -6.06
N VAL A 330 -13.23 6.14 -4.95
CA VAL A 330 -12.40 4.96 -4.65
C VAL A 330 -13.30 3.76 -4.39
N ALA A 331 -13.04 2.66 -5.10
CA ALA A 331 -13.54 1.33 -4.75
C ALA A 331 -12.34 0.56 -4.26
N ASN A 332 -12.47 -0.11 -3.13
CA ASN A 332 -11.41 -0.92 -2.54
C ASN A 332 -12.00 -2.28 -2.21
N ILE A 333 -11.63 -3.28 -3.00
CA ILE A 333 -12.25 -4.61 -2.95
C ILE A 333 -11.82 -5.41 -1.72
N ASP A 334 -10.62 -5.16 -1.23
CA ASP A 334 -10.09 -5.76 -0.01
C ASP A 334 -10.76 -5.14 1.23
N GLY A 335 -11.44 -4.00 1.04
CA GLY A 335 -12.01 -3.17 2.07
C GLY A 335 -10.92 -2.56 2.96
N SER A 336 -11.03 -1.28 3.34
CA SER A 336 -10.00 -0.65 4.17
C SER A 336 -10.58 0.23 5.27
N ILE A 337 -9.97 0.16 6.45
CA ILE A 337 -10.17 1.09 7.55
C ILE A 337 -8.81 1.64 7.97
N ILE A 338 -8.71 2.97 8.06
CA ILE A 338 -7.50 3.65 8.54
C ILE A 338 -7.84 4.37 9.83
N LEU A 339 -7.09 4.06 10.89
CA LEU A 339 -7.36 4.49 12.25
C LEU A 339 -6.14 5.17 12.85
N ASP A 340 -6.35 6.29 13.54
CA ASP A 340 -5.36 6.96 14.37
C ASP A 340 -5.68 6.74 15.85
N ASN A 341 -4.66 6.44 16.64
CA ASN A 341 -4.81 6.23 18.07
C ASN A 341 -4.93 7.60 18.78
N PRO A 342 -6.04 7.88 19.49
CA PRO A 342 -6.29 9.17 20.14
C PRO A 342 -5.30 9.47 21.28
N ARG A 343 -4.61 8.45 21.80
CA ARG A 343 -3.50 8.64 22.75
C ARG A 343 -2.34 9.43 22.15
N PHE A 344 -2.13 9.29 20.85
CA PHE A 344 -0.97 9.84 20.14
C PHE A 344 -1.34 10.96 19.17
N VAL A 345 -2.61 11.05 18.80
CA VAL A 345 -3.10 11.99 17.78
C VAL A 345 -4.21 12.82 18.38
N ASN A 346 -4.08 14.15 18.31
CA ASN A 346 -5.17 15.02 18.69
C ASN A 346 -6.27 14.95 17.62
N ALA A 347 -7.51 14.57 17.97
CA ALA A 347 -8.63 14.49 17.03
C ALA A 347 -8.85 15.78 16.24
N SER A 348 -8.69 16.96 16.87
CA SER A 348 -8.81 18.26 16.18
C SER A 348 -7.67 18.57 15.21
N LYS A 349 -6.58 17.80 15.29
CA LYS A 349 -5.41 17.89 14.40
C LYS A 349 -5.17 16.61 13.60
N ALA A 350 -6.11 15.67 13.62
CA ALA A 350 -5.99 14.45 12.85
C ALA A 350 -5.88 14.82 11.36
N PHE A 351 -5.04 14.09 10.64
CA PHE A 351 -4.81 14.32 9.22
C PHE A 351 -5.66 13.32 8.43
N TYR A 352 -6.80 13.80 7.94
CA TYR A 352 -7.82 12.98 7.27
C TYR A 352 -7.46 12.76 5.80
N MET A 353 -8.01 11.71 5.19
CA MET A 353 -7.79 11.43 3.77
C MET A 353 -8.38 12.50 2.84
N GLU A 354 -9.36 13.27 3.31
CA GLU A 354 -9.99 14.36 2.56
C GLU A 354 -9.37 15.74 2.82
N ASP A 355 -8.26 15.81 3.55
CA ASP A 355 -7.59 17.08 3.82
C ASP A 355 -6.90 17.60 2.54
N MET A 356 -7.06 18.90 2.30
CA MET A 356 -6.50 19.60 1.13
C MET A 356 -5.25 20.42 1.47
N VAL A 357 -4.83 20.40 2.73
CA VAL A 357 -3.66 21.11 3.23
C VAL A 357 -2.77 20.12 3.98
N LEU A 358 -1.47 20.17 3.72
CA LEU A 358 -0.50 19.30 4.39
C LEU A 358 -0.49 19.59 5.90
N ARG A 359 -0.65 18.54 6.71
CA ARG A 359 -0.53 18.58 8.17
C ARG A 359 0.48 17.54 8.64
N THR A 360 1.43 17.94 9.47
CA THR A 360 2.44 17.02 10.01
C THR A 360 2.65 17.18 11.52
N ASP A 361 1.92 18.08 12.17
CA ASP A 361 2.04 18.46 13.59
C ASP A 361 0.95 17.82 14.48
N GLY A 362 0.23 16.81 13.97
CA GLY A 362 -0.88 16.18 14.69
C GLY A 362 -0.48 15.22 15.81
N LEU A 363 0.79 14.80 15.87
CA LEU A 363 1.29 13.94 16.95
C LEU A 363 1.43 14.71 18.27
N LEU A 364 0.92 14.12 19.35
CA LEU A 364 1.01 14.65 20.72
C LEU A 364 2.38 14.40 21.34
N VAL A 365 3.10 13.38 20.87
CA VAL A 365 4.43 13.01 21.36
C VAL A 365 5.47 13.77 20.52
N LYS A 366 6.39 14.45 21.20
CA LYS A 366 7.48 15.20 20.58
C LYS A 366 8.67 14.31 20.26
#